data_AF-A0A832AWX6-F1
#
_entry.id   AF-A0A832AWX6-F1
#
_cell.length_a   1.000
_cell.length_b   1.000
_cell.length_c   1.000
_cell.angle_alpha   90.00
_cell.angle_beta   90.00
_cell.angle_gamma   90.00
#
_symmetry.space_group_name_H-M   'P 1'
#
loop_
_entity.id
_entity.type
_entity.pdbx_description
1 polymer ?
#
loop_
_entity_poly.entity_id
_entity_poly.type
_entity_poly.pdbx_seq_one_letter_code
_entity_poly.pdbx_strand_id
1 'polypeptide(L)'
;MGGEIKKSAEDFFVEEIIELELREEGNFAVVRVEKKNWETLKFVRALAKMLGISQKRISFAGTKDKRALTVQFFTINGIKREDLEKVNIKDSKIEFVGYSRRELRLGDLLGNFFRVRVVGAKNGEIFERTKEQLEEKGIPNFFGEQRFGTRGITHEVGKLILQRNYSEAFWTFVAKPSEVEGELSKIREELWNSRNPLYGLKELPKHLSYEKTLLQKLREGKNEEEALMSLPKTLKMMFVHAYQSYIFNKLLSQRIEDFGDLKTLVDGDWACYITYKTKKPSFVDCSKVGFNRK
;
A
#
# COMPACT_ATOMS: atom_id res chain seq x y z
N MET A 1 18.41 -16.09 8.79
CA MET A 1 17.94 -17.15 7.87
C MET A 1 18.58 -17.08 6.48
N GLY A 2 18.80 -15.88 5.92
CA GLY A 2 19.23 -15.74 4.52
C GLY A 2 18.13 -16.16 3.54
N GLY A 3 18.49 -16.40 2.29
CA GLY A 3 17.57 -16.85 1.24
C GLY A 3 16.82 -15.71 0.53
N GLU A 4 16.02 -16.09 -0.46
CA GLU A 4 15.28 -15.18 -1.34
C GLU A 4 13.79 -15.53 -1.36
N ILE A 5 12.94 -14.51 -1.44
CA ILE A 5 11.51 -14.66 -1.67
C ILE A 5 11.15 -14.30 -3.12
N LYS A 6 10.00 -14.77 -3.60
CA LYS A 6 9.48 -14.49 -4.96
C LYS A 6 10.43 -14.95 -6.08
N LYS A 7 11.21 -16.02 -5.90
CA LYS A 7 12.06 -16.57 -6.96
C LYS A 7 11.21 -17.01 -8.15
N SER A 8 10.18 -17.81 -7.88
CA SER A 8 9.03 -18.08 -8.74
C SER A 8 7.77 -17.35 -8.23
N ALA A 9 6.69 -17.34 -9.01
CA ALA A 9 5.44 -16.73 -8.58
C ALA A 9 4.76 -17.57 -7.47
N GLU A 10 4.91 -18.89 -7.54
CA GLU A 10 4.38 -19.87 -6.61
C GLU A 10 5.02 -19.80 -5.22
N ASP A 11 6.23 -19.25 -5.13
CA ASP A 11 6.90 -18.98 -3.85
C ASP A 11 6.20 -17.89 -3.05
N PHE A 12 5.25 -17.17 -3.64
CA PHE A 12 4.50 -16.11 -2.99
C PHE A 12 3.01 -16.28 -3.30
N PHE A 13 2.34 -17.06 -2.46
CA PHE A 13 0.91 -17.27 -2.52
C PHE A 13 0.18 -16.28 -1.63
N VAL A 14 -0.84 -15.63 -2.18
CA VAL A 14 -1.71 -14.69 -1.47
C VAL A 14 -3.16 -15.03 -1.76
N GLU A 15 -3.95 -15.25 -0.72
CA GLU A 15 -5.39 -15.46 -0.84
C GLU A 15 -6.16 -14.38 -0.08
N GLU A 16 -7.06 -13.71 -0.78
CA GLU A 16 -7.92 -12.70 -0.19
C GLU A 16 -8.96 -13.34 0.73
N ILE A 17 -9.08 -12.81 1.95
CA ILE A 17 -10.12 -13.21 2.91
C ILE A 17 -11.20 -12.15 2.89
N ILE A 18 -12.41 -12.52 2.51
CA ILE A 18 -13.58 -11.63 2.46
C ILE A 18 -14.73 -12.20 3.29
N GLU A 19 -15.60 -11.30 3.76
CA GLU A 19 -16.88 -11.67 4.37
C GLU A 19 -18.03 -11.17 3.48
N LEU A 20 -18.42 -12.02 2.53
CA LEU A 20 -19.48 -11.73 1.58
C LEU A 20 -20.62 -12.73 1.74
N GLU A 21 -21.83 -12.21 1.87
CA GLU A 21 -23.04 -13.02 1.93
C GLU A 21 -23.40 -13.45 0.49
N LEU A 22 -23.15 -14.73 0.20
CA LEU A 22 -23.42 -15.34 -1.10
C LEU A 22 -24.87 -15.81 -1.19
N ARG A 23 -25.43 -15.72 -2.40
CA ARG A 23 -26.82 -16.02 -2.71
C ARG A 23 -26.91 -16.80 -4.02
N GLU A 24 -28.02 -17.50 -4.22
CA GLU A 24 -28.29 -18.19 -5.49
C GLU A 24 -28.68 -17.23 -6.62
N GLU A 25 -29.20 -16.05 -6.28
CA GLU A 25 -29.61 -15.03 -7.23
C GLU A 25 -29.14 -13.62 -6.82
N GLY A 26 -28.93 -12.76 -7.80
CA GLY A 26 -28.62 -11.34 -7.59
C GLY A 26 -28.05 -10.67 -8.83
N ASN A 27 -27.84 -9.35 -8.73
CA ASN A 27 -27.33 -8.55 -9.84
C ASN A 27 -25.81 -8.65 -10.01
N PHE A 28 -25.07 -9.09 -8.99
CA PHE A 28 -23.62 -9.14 -9.01
C PHE A 28 -23.14 -10.57 -8.90
N ALA A 29 -22.65 -11.15 -9.99
CA ALA A 29 -21.98 -12.43 -9.97
C ALA A 29 -20.66 -12.29 -9.21
N VAL A 30 -20.43 -13.17 -8.24
CA VAL A 30 -19.19 -13.24 -7.47
C VAL A 30 -18.33 -14.33 -8.07
N VAL A 31 -17.10 -13.98 -8.40
CA VAL A 31 -16.10 -14.93 -8.90
C VAL A 31 -14.87 -14.95 -8.00
N ARG A 32 -14.41 -16.15 -7.65
CA ARG A 32 -13.11 -16.40 -7.05
C ARG A 32 -12.12 -16.64 -8.18
N VAL A 33 -11.06 -15.83 -8.23
CA VAL A 33 -10.08 -15.87 -9.32
C VAL A 33 -8.71 -16.15 -8.75
N GLU A 34 -8.18 -17.30 -9.13
CA GLU A 34 -6.76 -17.62 -8.99
C GLU A 34 -6.02 -17.14 -10.25
N LYS A 35 -4.94 -16.38 -10.09
CA LYS A 35 -4.15 -15.86 -11.22
C LYS A 35 -2.67 -15.77 -10.86
N LYS A 36 -1.83 -16.14 -11.82
CA LYS A 36 -0.37 -16.14 -11.71
C LYS A 36 0.23 -15.03 -12.56
N ASN A 37 1.14 -14.23 -11.99
CA ASN A 37 1.84 -13.15 -12.72
C ASN A 37 0.96 -12.02 -13.29
N TRP A 38 -0.28 -11.89 -12.79
CA TRP A 38 -1.25 -10.90 -13.25
C TRP A 38 -1.35 -9.70 -12.29
N GLU A 39 -1.22 -8.50 -12.85
CA GLU A 39 -1.64 -7.28 -12.17
C GLU A 39 -3.18 -7.17 -12.19
N THR A 40 -3.80 -6.86 -11.05
CA THR A 40 -5.27 -6.84 -10.91
C THR A 40 -5.97 -6.01 -11.99
N LEU A 41 -5.50 -4.79 -12.29
CA LEU A 41 -6.13 -3.94 -13.30
C LEU A 41 -5.99 -4.48 -14.73
N LYS A 42 -4.87 -5.14 -15.04
CA LYS A 42 -4.68 -5.80 -16.34
C LYS A 42 -5.59 -7.02 -16.49
N PHE A 43 -5.77 -7.77 -15.40
CA PHE A 43 -6.70 -8.90 -15.38
C PHE A 43 -8.15 -8.43 -15.57
N VAL A 44 -8.59 -7.36 -14.90
CA VAL A 44 -9.92 -6.75 -15.08
C VAL A 44 -10.17 -6.37 -16.54
N ARG A 45 -9.17 -5.78 -17.21
CA ARG A 45 -9.27 -5.46 -18.66
C ARG A 45 -9.48 -6.70 -19.52
N ALA A 46 -8.71 -7.76 -19.26
CA ALA A 46 -8.82 -9.01 -19.99
C ALA A 46 -10.19 -9.67 -19.77
N LEU A 47 -10.65 -9.73 -18.53
CA LEU A 47 -11.96 -10.27 -18.15
C LEU A 47 -13.12 -9.50 -18.79
N ALA A 48 -13.09 -8.17 -18.71
CA ALA A 48 -14.10 -7.32 -19.35
C ALA A 48 -14.18 -7.54 -20.86
N LYS A 49 -13.02 -7.68 -21.53
CA LYS A 49 -12.94 -7.95 -22.96
C LYS A 49 -13.55 -9.31 -23.32
N MET A 50 -13.22 -10.37 -22.58
CA MET A 50 -13.76 -11.72 -22.81
C MET A 50 -15.28 -11.79 -22.60
N LEU A 51 -15.81 -11.03 -21.64
CA LEU A 51 -17.23 -10.94 -21.36
C LEU A 51 -18.00 -9.94 -22.24
N GLY A 52 -17.31 -9.14 -23.06
CA GLY A 52 -17.95 -8.10 -23.88
C GLY A 52 -18.60 -6.97 -23.07
N ILE A 53 -18.08 -6.68 -21.87
CA ILE A 53 -18.66 -5.67 -20.96
C ILE A 53 -17.69 -4.53 -20.66
N SER A 54 -18.21 -3.44 -20.09
CA SER A 54 -17.38 -2.36 -19.55
C SER A 54 -16.60 -2.81 -18.32
N GLN A 55 -15.33 -2.39 -18.21
CA GLN A 55 -14.51 -2.59 -17.01
C GLN A 55 -15.16 -2.05 -15.73
N LYS A 56 -15.99 -1.00 -15.84
CA LYS A 56 -16.71 -0.40 -14.72
C LYS A 56 -17.72 -1.35 -14.06
N ARG A 57 -18.08 -2.46 -14.71
CA ARG A 57 -18.98 -3.48 -14.17
C ARG A 57 -18.24 -4.52 -13.30
N ILE A 58 -16.91 -4.47 -13.25
CA ILE A 58 -16.07 -5.41 -12.50
C ILE A 58 -15.45 -4.66 -11.32
N SER A 59 -15.78 -5.08 -10.11
CA SER A 59 -15.32 -4.46 -8.86
C SER A 59 -14.57 -5.47 -7.99
N PHE A 60 -13.63 -4.99 -7.17
CA PHE A 60 -12.74 -5.80 -6.32
C PHE A 60 -12.38 -5.06 -5.04
N ALA A 61 -11.95 -5.80 -4.00
CA ALA A 61 -11.69 -5.23 -2.68
C ALA A 61 -10.28 -4.63 -2.51
N GLY A 62 -9.30 -5.09 -3.29
CA GLY A 62 -7.95 -4.53 -3.33
C GLY A 62 -7.12 -5.07 -4.49
N THR A 63 -6.02 -4.40 -4.81
CA THR A 63 -5.02 -4.93 -5.75
C THR A 63 -4.16 -5.99 -5.07
N LYS A 64 -3.54 -6.86 -5.87
CA LYS A 64 -2.61 -7.89 -5.41
C LYS A 64 -1.28 -7.77 -6.15
N ASP A 65 -0.21 -8.32 -5.56
CA ASP A 65 1.11 -8.38 -6.18
C ASP A 65 1.07 -9.05 -7.55
N LYS A 66 1.73 -8.43 -8.53
CA LYS A 66 1.89 -9.04 -9.86
C LYS A 66 2.72 -10.32 -9.77
N ARG A 67 3.92 -10.29 -9.17
CA ARG A 67 4.85 -11.42 -9.11
C ARG A 67 4.47 -12.39 -7.97
N ALA A 68 3.34 -13.05 -8.13
CA ALA A 68 2.73 -13.92 -7.13
C ALA A 68 1.70 -14.87 -7.78
N LEU A 69 1.36 -15.94 -7.05
CA LEU A 69 0.12 -16.70 -7.26
C LEU A 69 -0.94 -16.12 -6.34
N THR A 70 -1.99 -15.53 -6.91
CA THR A 70 -2.96 -14.74 -6.12
C THR A 70 -4.38 -15.25 -6.32
N VAL A 71 -5.10 -15.45 -5.22
CA VAL A 71 -6.54 -15.68 -5.20
C VAL A 71 -7.21 -14.40 -4.72
N GLN A 72 -8.15 -13.88 -5.49
CA GLN A 72 -8.96 -12.74 -5.07
C GLN A 72 -10.39 -12.86 -5.59
N PHE A 73 -11.31 -12.10 -5.00
CA PHE A 73 -12.69 -12.06 -5.42
C PHE A 73 -12.99 -10.84 -6.29
N PHE A 74 -13.90 -11.03 -7.23
CA PHE A 74 -14.48 -9.96 -8.02
C PHE A 74 -15.99 -10.07 -8.00
N THR A 75 -16.67 -8.92 -8.05
CA THR A 75 -18.10 -8.86 -8.36
C THR A 75 -18.29 -8.29 -9.75
N ILE A 76 -19.15 -8.92 -10.54
CA ILE A 76 -19.44 -8.52 -11.90
C ILE A 76 -20.93 -8.26 -12.05
N ASN A 77 -21.30 -7.01 -12.29
CA ASN A 77 -22.69 -6.61 -12.45
C ASN A 77 -23.28 -7.21 -13.73
N GLY A 78 -24.46 -7.83 -13.67
CA GLY A 78 -25.31 -8.28 -14.78
C GLY A 78 -24.70 -9.38 -15.65
N ILE A 79 -23.93 -10.28 -15.03
CA ILE A 79 -23.36 -11.47 -15.67
C ILE A 79 -24.00 -12.71 -15.03
N LYS A 80 -24.33 -13.71 -15.84
CA LYS A 80 -24.84 -15.00 -15.37
C LYS A 80 -23.72 -16.02 -15.25
N ARG A 81 -23.99 -17.13 -14.56
CA ARG A 81 -23.03 -18.22 -14.39
C ARG A 81 -22.55 -18.76 -15.75
N GLU A 82 -23.47 -18.92 -16.70
CA GLU A 82 -23.20 -19.52 -18.02
C GLU A 82 -22.30 -18.63 -18.88
N ASP A 83 -22.31 -17.31 -18.66
CA ASP A 83 -21.43 -16.37 -19.35
C ASP A 83 -19.96 -16.57 -18.94
N LEU A 84 -19.72 -17.04 -17.71
CA LEU A 84 -18.38 -17.26 -17.16
C LEU A 84 -17.74 -18.56 -17.67
N GLU A 85 -18.54 -19.55 -18.06
CA GLU A 85 -18.05 -20.83 -18.57
C GLU A 85 -17.24 -20.67 -19.87
N LYS A 86 -17.52 -19.60 -20.63
CA LYS A 86 -16.83 -19.26 -21.88
C LYS A 86 -15.54 -18.47 -21.65
N VAL A 87 -15.28 -18.01 -20.42
CA VAL A 87 -14.12 -17.17 -20.12
C VAL A 87 -12.91 -18.04 -19.86
N ASN A 88 -11.95 -17.98 -20.78
CA ASN A 88 -10.63 -18.57 -20.61
C ASN A 88 -9.57 -17.48 -20.69
N ILE A 89 -8.84 -17.26 -19.60
CA ILE A 89 -7.71 -16.34 -19.53
C ILE A 89 -6.48 -17.12 -19.08
N LYS A 90 -5.42 -17.06 -19.88
CA LYS A 90 -4.15 -17.76 -19.60
C LYS A 90 -3.63 -17.44 -18.19
N ASP A 91 -3.05 -18.44 -17.54
CA ASP A 91 -2.45 -18.33 -16.20
C ASP A 91 -3.48 -17.90 -15.13
N SER A 92 -4.75 -18.27 -15.31
CA SER A 92 -5.80 -18.01 -14.34
C SER A 92 -6.87 -19.11 -14.32
N LYS A 93 -7.57 -19.20 -13.19
CA LYS A 93 -8.76 -20.03 -12.99
C LYS A 93 -9.84 -19.14 -12.40
N ILE A 94 -11.00 -19.10 -13.06
CA ILE A 94 -12.16 -18.30 -12.66
C ILE A 94 -13.23 -19.27 -12.20
N GLU A 95 -13.68 -19.10 -10.97
CA GLU A 95 -14.70 -19.93 -10.34
C GLU A 95 -15.87 -19.05 -9.92
N PHE A 96 -17.08 -19.36 -10.41
CA PHE A 96 -18.30 -18.73 -9.94
C PHE A 96 -18.64 -19.29 -8.55
N VAL A 97 -18.83 -18.40 -7.56
CA VAL A 97 -19.11 -18.80 -6.17
C VAL A 97 -20.52 -18.43 -5.69
N GLY A 98 -21.27 -17.65 -6.47
CA GLY A 98 -22.62 -17.22 -6.14
C GLY A 98 -22.88 -15.77 -6.56
N TYR A 99 -23.99 -15.21 -6.09
CA TYR A 99 -24.34 -13.81 -6.30
C TYR A 99 -24.26 -13.01 -5.00
N SER A 100 -24.11 -11.69 -5.13
CA SER A 100 -24.22 -10.73 -4.03
C SER A 100 -25.24 -9.63 -4.34
N ARG A 101 -25.80 -9.03 -3.29
CA ARG A 101 -26.71 -7.87 -3.40
C ARG A 101 -26.00 -6.59 -3.85
N ARG A 102 -24.69 -6.51 -3.64
CA ARG A 102 -23.87 -5.33 -3.91
C ARG A 102 -22.54 -5.73 -4.53
N GLU A 103 -21.93 -4.79 -5.24
CA GLU A 103 -20.54 -4.91 -5.64
C GLU A 103 -19.57 -4.88 -4.44
N LEU A 104 -18.39 -5.46 -4.64
CA LEU A 104 -17.23 -5.26 -3.78
C LEU A 104 -16.73 -3.83 -3.92
N ARG A 105 -16.29 -3.26 -2.80
CA ARG A 105 -15.68 -1.93 -2.72
C ARG A 105 -14.27 -2.05 -2.18
N LEU A 106 -13.44 -1.06 -2.50
CA LEU A 106 -12.09 -0.98 -1.94
C LEU A 106 -12.13 -1.01 -0.40
N GLY A 107 -11.36 -1.93 0.17
CA GLY A 107 -11.28 -2.17 1.61
C GLY A 107 -12.35 -3.10 2.17
N ASP A 108 -13.11 -3.82 1.35
CA ASP A 108 -14.06 -4.85 1.80
C ASP A 108 -13.40 -6.19 2.21
N LEU A 109 -12.09 -6.33 2.04
CA LEU A 109 -11.36 -7.51 2.51
C LEU A 109 -11.11 -7.41 4.02
N LEU A 110 -11.20 -8.56 4.70
CA LEU A 110 -10.82 -8.69 6.10
C LEU A 110 -9.30 -8.75 6.25
N GLY A 111 -8.63 -9.36 5.27
CA GLY A 111 -7.19 -9.55 5.27
C GLY A 111 -6.74 -10.39 4.09
N ASN A 112 -5.48 -10.83 4.15
CA ASN A 112 -4.94 -11.76 3.17
C ASN A 112 -4.23 -12.90 3.92
N PHE A 113 -4.49 -14.13 3.49
CA PHE A 113 -3.70 -15.28 3.87
C PHE A 113 -2.44 -15.32 3.00
N PHE A 114 -1.28 -15.46 3.62
CA PHE A 114 0.00 -15.56 2.93
C PHE A 114 0.62 -16.92 3.15
N ARG A 115 1.15 -17.49 2.06
CA ARG A 115 2.09 -18.62 2.11
C ARG A 115 3.31 -18.24 1.29
N VAL A 116 4.43 -18.08 1.97
CA VAL A 116 5.68 -17.59 1.38
C VAL A 116 6.75 -18.67 1.53
N ARG A 117 7.37 -19.05 0.41
CA ARG A 117 8.55 -19.91 0.39
C ARG A 117 9.80 -19.05 0.34
N VAL A 118 10.70 -19.26 1.29
CA VAL A 118 12.05 -18.67 1.29
C VAL A 118 13.00 -19.70 0.68
N VAL A 119 13.52 -19.42 -0.51
CA VAL A 119 14.42 -20.33 -1.23
C VAL A 119 15.86 -20.09 -0.78
N GLY A 120 16.60 -21.15 -0.45
CA GLY A 120 17.99 -21.05 -0.02
C GLY A 120 18.18 -20.54 1.41
N ALA A 121 17.16 -20.68 2.27
CA ALA A 121 17.31 -20.45 3.70
C ALA A 121 18.37 -21.41 4.28
N LYS A 122 19.31 -20.87 5.07
CA LYS A 122 20.48 -21.63 5.55
C LYS A 122 20.32 -22.19 6.96
N ASN A 123 19.42 -21.62 7.76
CA ASN A 123 19.24 -21.97 9.16
C ASN A 123 17.77 -21.84 9.55
N GLY A 124 17.12 -22.98 9.76
CA GLY A 124 15.73 -23.08 10.20
C GLY A 124 15.51 -22.79 11.69
N GLU A 125 16.52 -22.98 12.55
CA GLU A 125 16.41 -22.66 13.99
C GLU A 125 16.17 -21.17 14.22
N ILE A 126 16.75 -20.30 13.38
CA ILE A 126 16.46 -18.87 13.42
C ILE A 126 14.96 -18.61 13.17
N PHE A 127 14.30 -19.39 12.31
CA PHE A 127 12.87 -19.24 12.07
C PHE A 127 12.07 -19.54 13.33
N GLU A 128 12.26 -20.72 13.92
CA GLU A 128 11.51 -21.14 15.11
C GLU A 128 11.74 -20.18 16.27
N ARG A 129 13.00 -19.81 16.54
CA ARG A 129 13.32 -18.83 17.60
C ARG A 129 12.66 -17.47 17.35
N THR A 130 12.68 -16.98 16.11
CA THR A 130 12.02 -15.71 15.76
C THR A 130 10.50 -15.83 15.87
N LYS A 131 9.91 -16.95 15.47
CA LYS A 131 8.49 -17.22 15.61
C LYS A 131 8.06 -17.22 17.07
N GLU A 132 8.76 -17.95 17.93
CA GLU A 132 8.53 -17.98 19.39
C GLU A 132 8.59 -16.56 19.98
N GLN A 133 9.62 -15.78 19.63
CA GLN A 133 9.73 -14.39 20.08
C GLN A 133 8.55 -13.52 19.62
N LEU A 134 8.07 -13.68 18.39
CA LEU A 134 6.93 -12.90 17.88
C LEU A 134 5.60 -13.34 18.49
N GLU A 135 5.41 -14.62 18.79
CA GLU A 135 4.23 -15.14 19.48
C GLU A 135 4.18 -14.66 20.95
N GLU A 136 5.34 -14.67 21.61
CA GLU A 136 5.50 -14.20 22.99
C GLU A 136 5.33 -12.69 23.08
N LYS A 137 6.05 -11.93 22.25
CA LYS A 137 6.18 -10.46 22.39
C LYS A 137 5.25 -9.66 21.49
N GLY A 138 4.62 -10.29 20.51
CA GLY A 138 3.80 -9.62 19.50
C GLY A 138 4.59 -9.19 18.27
N ILE A 139 3.85 -8.89 17.19
CA ILE A 139 4.42 -8.49 15.91
C ILE A 139 4.34 -6.96 15.78
N PRO A 140 5.48 -6.26 15.61
CA PRO A 140 5.48 -4.83 15.43
C PRO A 140 4.93 -4.44 14.06
N ASN A 141 3.83 -3.67 14.04
CA ASN A 141 3.17 -3.24 12.82
C ASN A 141 3.82 -1.98 12.19
N PHE A 142 5.12 -2.04 11.89
CA PHE A 142 5.84 -0.93 11.28
C PHE A 142 5.32 -0.61 9.87
N PHE A 143 5.36 0.68 9.50
CA PHE A 143 5.29 1.08 8.10
C PHE A 143 6.63 0.79 7.41
N GLY A 144 6.61 -0.01 6.36
CA GLY A 144 7.81 -0.36 5.58
C GLY A 144 8.32 0.79 4.69
N GLU A 145 9.53 0.62 4.13
CA GLU A 145 10.24 1.62 3.31
C GLU A 145 9.42 2.17 2.14
N GLN A 146 8.58 1.34 1.52
CA GLN A 146 7.68 1.73 0.44
C GLN A 146 6.76 2.90 0.82
N ARG A 147 6.41 3.06 2.11
CA ARG A 147 5.61 4.18 2.61
C ARG A 147 6.32 5.53 2.48
N PHE A 148 7.65 5.50 2.48
CA PHE A 148 8.51 6.68 2.43
C PHE A 148 9.02 6.97 1.01
N GLY A 149 8.62 6.16 0.03
CA GLY A 149 9.04 6.24 -1.36
C GLY A 149 10.48 5.74 -1.56
N THR A 150 10.87 5.49 -2.80
CA THR A 150 12.18 4.93 -3.14
C THR A 150 13.35 5.76 -2.59
N ARG A 151 13.24 7.10 -2.66
CA ARG A 151 14.24 8.04 -2.15
C ARG A 151 14.24 8.19 -0.62
N GLY A 152 13.24 7.64 0.08
CA GLY A 152 13.06 7.79 1.53
C GLY A 152 12.61 9.18 2.00
N ILE A 153 12.60 10.21 1.16
CA ILE A 153 12.39 11.61 1.57
C ILE A 153 10.93 12.01 1.88
N THR A 154 9.95 11.14 1.62
CA THR A 154 8.53 11.54 1.63
C THR A 154 8.07 12.06 3.00
N HIS A 155 8.58 11.47 4.09
CA HIS A 155 8.29 11.92 5.45
C HIS A 155 8.99 13.25 5.80
N GLU A 156 10.17 13.51 5.26
CA GLU A 156 10.89 14.77 5.46
C GLU A 156 10.15 15.94 4.83
N VAL A 157 9.67 15.76 3.59
CA VAL A 157 8.80 16.74 2.93
C VAL A 157 7.53 16.99 3.76
N GLY A 158 6.92 15.92 4.30
CA GLY A 158 5.76 16.02 5.18
C GLY A 158 6.03 16.82 6.46
N LYS A 159 7.17 16.59 7.10
CA LYS A 159 7.63 17.34 8.27
C LYS A 159 7.73 18.84 7.95
N LEU A 160 8.42 19.18 6.86
CA LEU A 160 8.66 20.57 6.45
C LEU A 160 7.36 21.29 6.11
N ILE A 161 6.42 20.62 5.45
CA ILE A 161 5.08 21.14 5.18
C ILE A 161 4.34 21.48 6.49
N LEU A 162 4.34 20.58 7.48
CA LEU A 162 3.68 20.82 8.77
C LEU A 162 4.33 21.96 9.57
N GLN A 163 5.63 22.15 9.41
CA GLN A 163 6.38 23.26 9.99
C GLN A 163 6.24 24.57 9.20
N ARG A 164 5.46 24.58 8.10
CA ARG A 164 5.30 25.71 7.18
C ARG A 164 6.62 26.17 6.52
N ASN A 165 7.62 25.29 6.48
CA ASN A 165 8.87 25.54 5.76
C ASN A 165 8.74 25.06 4.31
N TYR A 166 7.95 25.79 3.52
CA TYR A 166 7.56 25.36 2.18
C TYR A 166 8.69 25.45 1.14
N SER A 167 9.60 26.42 1.29
CA SER A 167 10.76 26.52 0.40
C SER A 167 11.67 25.29 0.55
N GLU A 168 12.00 24.89 1.78
CA GLU A 168 12.80 23.69 2.00
C GLU A 168 12.03 22.41 1.61
N ALA A 169 10.71 22.36 1.85
CA ALA A 169 9.88 21.22 1.42
C ALA A 169 9.89 21.05 -0.11
N PHE A 170 9.78 22.15 -0.85
CA PHE A 170 9.84 22.19 -2.30
C PHE A 170 11.17 21.63 -2.78
N TRP A 171 12.28 22.17 -2.27
CA TRP A 171 13.60 21.77 -2.72
C TRP A 171 13.95 20.35 -2.27
N THR A 172 13.49 19.91 -1.10
CA THR A 172 13.58 18.51 -0.64
C THR A 172 12.94 17.58 -1.65
N PHE A 173 11.70 17.87 -2.04
CA PHE A 173 10.98 17.06 -3.01
C PHE A 173 11.64 17.07 -4.40
N VAL A 174 12.01 18.26 -4.90
CA VAL A 174 12.48 18.45 -6.27
C VAL A 174 13.96 18.10 -6.47
N ALA A 175 14.81 18.30 -5.48
CA ALA A 175 16.26 18.34 -5.69
C ALA A 175 17.09 17.56 -4.67
N LYS A 176 16.56 17.07 -3.55
CA LYS A 176 17.41 16.36 -2.58
C LYS A 176 18.11 15.14 -3.23
N PRO A 177 19.44 15.03 -3.24
CA PRO A 177 20.10 13.89 -3.86
C PRO A 177 19.80 12.60 -3.08
N SER A 178 19.90 11.46 -3.77
CA SER A 178 19.66 10.14 -3.18
C SER A 178 20.49 9.09 -3.90
N GLU A 179 21.27 8.32 -3.15
CA GLU A 179 22.19 7.31 -3.70
C GLU A 179 21.47 6.25 -4.56
N VAL A 180 20.21 5.94 -4.23
CA VAL A 180 19.39 4.97 -4.97
C VAL A 180 19.02 5.44 -6.39
N GLU A 181 19.21 6.72 -6.71
CA GLU A 181 18.90 7.30 -8.03
C GLU A 181 20.10 7.25 -9.00
N GLY A 182 21.27 6.77 -8.56
CA GLY A 182 22.46 6.63 -9.42
C GLY A 182 22.88 7.95 -10.06
N GLU A 183 23.02 7.98 -11.39
CA GLU A 183 23.42 9.20 -12.13
C GLU A 183 22.46 10.37 -11.96
N LEU A 184 21.17 10.13 -11.72
CA LEU A 184 20.20 11.20 -11.45
C LEU A 184 20.50 11.93 -10.14
N SER A 185 21.20 11.28 -9.19
CA SER A 185 21.61 11.92 -7.94
C SER A 185 22.52 13.13 -8.18
N LYS A 186 23.41 13.08 -9.19
CA LYS A 186 24.32 14.19 -9.53
C LYS A 186 23.55 15.40 -10.07
N ILE A 187 22.55 15.15 -10.92
CA ILE A 187 21.66 16.20 -11.45
C ILE A 187 20.88 16.85 -10.30
N ARG A 188 20.37 16.03 -9.38
CA ARG A 188 19.66 16.52 -8.18
C ARG A 188 20.57 17.33 -7.27
N GLU A 189 21.81 16.89 -7.05
CA GLU A 189 22.82 17.61 -6.26
C GLU A 189 23.16 18.98 -6.87
N GLU A 190 23.39 19.06 -8.18
CA GLU A 190 23.64 20.34 -8.86
C GLU A 190 22.41 21.25 -8.78
N LEU A 191 21.21 20.70 -9.00
CA LEU A 191 19.96 21.45 -8.82
C LEU A 191 19.76 21.86 -7.35
N TRP A 192 20.23 21.06 -6.40
CA TRP A 192 20.15 21.35 -4.98
C TRP A 192 21.01 22.58 -4.64
N ASN A 193 22.25 22.57 -5.09
CA ASN A 193 23.20 23.66 -4.80
C ASN A 193 22.85 24.94 -5.56
N SER A 194 22.52 24.83 -6.84
CA SER A 194 22.26 25.99 -7.70
C SER A 194 20.88 26.61 -7.50
N ARG A 195 19.90 25.82 -7.02
CA ARG A 195 18.48 26.20 -6.96
C ARG A 195 17.95 26.76 -8.29
N ASN A 196 18.54 26.36 -9.42
CA ASN A 196 18.27 26.93 -10.74
C ASN A 196 17.16 26.16 -11.47
N PRO A 197 15.95 26.74 -11.64
CA PRO A 197 14.85 26.02 -12.29
C PRO A 197 15.08 25.70 -13.76
N LEU A 198 15.86 26.52 -14.49
CA LEU A 198 16.18 26.26 -15.90
C LEU A 198 17.06 25.02 -16.05
N TYR A 199 18.05 24.87 -15.17
CA TYR A 199 18.89 23.68 -15.13
C TYR A 199 18.05 22.43 -14.88
N GLY A 200 17.20 22.46 -13.85
CA GLY A 200 16.35 21.31 -13.53
C GLY A 200 15.35 20.97 -14.65
N LEU A 201 14.76 21.96 -15.32
CA LEU A 201 13.87 21.72 -16.47
C LEU A 201 14.59 21.09 -17.66
N LYS A 202 15.87 21.41 -17.87
CA LYS A 202 16.70 20.86 -18.94
C LYS A 202 17.17 19.43 -18.63
N GLU A 203 17.73 19.23 -17.44
CA GLU A 203 18.46 18.00 -17.10
C GLU A 203 17.56 16.92 -16.44
N LEU A 204 16.49 17.28 -15.72
CA LEU A 204 15.63 16.26 -15.11
C LEU A 204 14.89 15.44 -16.19
N PRO A 205 14.85 14.10 -16.05
CA PRO A 205 14.13 13.21 -16.96
C PRO A 205 12.63 13.56 -17.11
N LYS A 206 12.07 13.29 -18.29
CA LYS A 206 10.66 13.60 -18.61
C LYS A 206 9.63 12.87 -17.72
N HIS A 207 9.99 11.72 -17.15
CA HIS A 207 9.08 10.95 -16.30
C HIS A 207 8.88 11.58 -14.89
N LEU A 208 9.73 12.54 -14.50
CA LEU A 208 9.61 13.31 -13.26
C LEU A 208 8.66 14.51 -13.45
N SER A 209 7.42 14.21 -13.82
CA SER A 209 6.46 15.23 -14.28
C SER A 209 6.09 16.23 -13.17
N TYR A 210 6.01 15.77 -11.92
CA TYR A 210 5.68 16.66 -10.80
C TYR A 210 6.81 17.65 -10.54
N GLU A 211 8.06 17.17 -10.44
CA GLU A 211 9.23 18.03 -10.23
C GLU A 211 9.38 19.06 -11.35
N LYS A 212 9.25 18.64 -12.62
CA LYS A 212 9.33 19.59 -13.75
C LYS A 212 8.18 20.59 -13.74
N THR A 213 6.96 20.18 -13.39
CA THR A 213 5.82 21.11 -13.26
C THR A 213 6.07 22.15 -12.17
N LEU A 214 6.64 21.73 -11.03
CA LEU A 214 6.99 22.62 -9.93
C LEU A 214 8.06 23.65 -10.34
N LEU A 215 9.14 23.22 -11.01
CA LEU A 215 10.16 24.13 -11.54
C LEU A 215 9.60 25.09 -12.59
N GLN A 216 8.67 24.63 -13.42
CA GLN A 216 7.97 25.47 -14.39
C GLN A 216 7.13 26.55 -13.70
N LYS A 217 6.49 26.24 -12.56
CA LYS A 217 5.76 27.25 -11.78
C LYS A 217 6.68 28.36 -11.25
N LEU A 218 7.89 28.02 -10.79
CA LEU A 218 8.88 29.03 -10.41
C LEU A 218 9.26 29.95 -11.59
N ARG A 219 9.40 29.37 -12.79
CA ARG A 219 9.63 30.14 -14.04
C ARG A 219 8.49 31.08 -14.40
N GLU A 220 7.27 30.73 -14.03
CA GLU A 220 6.06 31.53 -14.23
C GLU A 220 5.87 32.61 -13.14
N GLY A 221 6.86 32.78 -12.25
CA GLY A 221 6.85 33.82 -11.21
C GLY A 221 6.14 33.40 -9.92
N LYS A 222 5.77 32.12 -9.77
CA LYS A 222 5.28 31.59 -8.50
C LYS A 222 6.44 31.40 -7.53
N ASN A 223 6.18 31.59 -6.24
CA ASN A 223 7.13 31.17 -5.21
C ASN A 223 7.01 29.65 -4.92
N GLU A 224 7.92 29.11 -4.12
CA GLU A 224 7.98 27.69 -3.78
C GLU A 224 6.71 27.19 -3.07
N GLU A 225 6.11 28.00 -2.20
CA GLU A 225 4.86 27.64 -1.53
C GLU A 225 3.70 27.53 -2.53
N GLU A 226 3.50 28.55 -3.37
CA GLU A 226 2.45 28.54 -4.39
C GLU A 226 2.63 27.36 -5.36
N ALA A 227 3.87 27.10 -5.77
CA ALA A 227 4.20 25.97 -6.64
C ALA A 227 3.89 24.64 -5.94
N LEU A 228 4.38 24.42 -4.72
CA LEU A 228 4.15 23.19 -3.96
C LEU A 228 2.66 22.97 -3.67
N MET A 229 1.91 24.03 -3.37
CA MET A 229 0.47 23.97 -3.11
C MET A 229 -0.37 23.67 -4.36
N SER A 230 0.20 23.84 -5.56
CA SER A 230 -0.45 23.44 -6.82
C SER A 230 -0.51 21.92 -7.02
N LEU A 231 0.24 21.13 -6.23
CA LEU A 231 0.19 19.68 -6.30
C LEU A 231 -1.21 19.14 -5.95
N PRO A 232 -1.62 18.00 -6.54
CA PRO A 232 -2.88 17.35 -6.21
C PRO A 232 -3.02 17.09 -4.70
N LYS A 233 -4.25 17.24 -4.17
CA LYS A 233 -4.54 17.03 -2.74
C LYS A 233 -4.06 15.68 -2.24
N THR A 234 -4.22 14.62 -3.05
CA THR A 234 -3.78 13.26 -2.72
C THR A 234 -2.27 13.17 -2.48
N LEU A 235 -1.46 13.83 -3.31
CA LEU A 235 0.00 13.85 -3.17
C LEU A 235 0.42 14.67 -1.94
N LYS A 236 -0.22 15.82 -1.70
CA LYS A 236 0.05 16.62 -0.50
C LYS A 236 -0.26 15.85 0.79
N MET A 237 -1.37 15.11 0.82
CA MET A 237 -1.71 14.24 1.95
C MET A 237 -0.73 13.08 2.12
N MET A 238 -0.18 12.54 1.02
CA MET A 238 0.82 11.48 1.07
C MET A 238 2.05 11.88 1.89
N PHE A 239 2.57 13.10 1.73
CA PHE A 239 3.69 13.61 2.52
C PHE A 239 3.39 13.65 4.01
N VAL A 240 2.23 14.21 4.38
CA VAL A 240 1.79 14.30 5.78
C VAL A 240 1.62 12.91 6.40
N HIS A 241 0.97 11.99 5.68
CA HIS A 241 0.78 10.62 6.15
C HIS A 241 2.10 9.85 6.28
N ALA A 242 3.07 10.10 5.40
CA ALA A 242 4.40 9.53 5.54
C ALA A 242 5.09 10.04 6.81
N TYR A 243 4.97 11.33 7.15
CA TYR A 243 5.52 11.85 8.40
C TYR A 243 4.83 11.27 9.65
N GLN A 244 3.51 11.11 9.62
CA GLN A 244 2.79 10.40 10.69
C GLN A 244 3.28 8.94 10.83
N SER A 245 3.51 8.26 9.70
CA SER A 245 4.03 6.89 9.66
C SER A 245 5.45 6.82 10.25
N TYR A 246 6.29 7.83 9.98
CA TYR A 246 7.63 7.94 10.54
C TYR A 246 7.61 8.10 12.06
N ILE A 247 6.76 9.00 12.57
CA ILE A 247 6.58 9.19 14.02
C ILE A 247 6.06 7.91 14.66
N PHE A 248 5.06 7.27 14.05
CA PHE A 248 4.51 6.00 14.55
C PHE A 248 5.60 4.92 14.66
N ASN A 249 6.44 4.76 13.63
CA ASN A 249 7.55 3.82 13.69
C ASN A 249 8.51 4.15 14.85
N LYS A 250 8.85 5.44 15.05
CA LYS A 250 9.70 5.86 16.17
C LYS A 250 9.09 5.53 17.53
N LEU A 251 7.80 5.81 17.72
CA LEU A 251 7.08 5.51 18.96
C LEU A 251 6.99 3.99 19.19
N LEU A 252 6.76 3.21 18.14
CA LEU A 252 6.70 1.75 18.23
C LEU A 252 8.07 1.17 18.60
N SER A 253 9.17 1.69 18.03
CA SER A 253 10.53 1.30 18.44
C SER A 253 10.78 1.61 19.91
N GLN A 254 10.42 2.81 20.37
CA GLN A 254 10.57 3.20 21.78
C GLN A 254 9.76 2.29 22.70
N ARG A 255 8.51 1.96 22.33
CA ARG A 255 7.66 1.02 23.09
C ARG A 255 8.34 -0.34 23.26
N ILE A 256 8.96 -0.87 22.21
CA ILE A 256 9.66 -2.16 22.27
C ILE A 256 10.90 -2.07 23.16
N GLU A 257 11.64 -0.97 23.10
CA GLU A 257 12.83 -0.74 23.92
C GLU A 257 12.49 -0.60 25.41
N ASP A 258 11.46 0.18 25.74
CA ASP A 258 11.08 0.49 27.12
C ASP A 258 10.39 -0.69 27.83
N PHE A 259 9.58 -1.48 27.12
CA PHE A 259 8.71 -2.49 27.73
C PHE A 259 9.04 -3.93 27.34
N GLY A 260 9.83 -4.15 26.28
CA GLY A 260 10.27 -5.48 25.85
C GLY A 260 9.22 -6.33 25.13
N ASP A 261 7.94 -5.93 25.15
CA ASP A 261 6.84 -6.59 24.44
C ASP A 261 5.71 -5.61 24.01
N LEU A 262 4.81 -6.08 23.14
CA LEU A 262 3.67 -5.33 22.56
C LEU A 262 2.30 -5.90 22.95
N LYS A 263 2.24 -6.95 23.77
CA LYS A 263 1.00 -7.65 24.15
C LYS A 263 0.51 -7.27 25.54
N THR A 264 1.43 -6.91 26.42
CA THR A 264 1.13 -6.44 27.76
C THR A 264 0.70 -4.99 27.70
N LEU A 265 -0.50 -4.71 28.21
CA LEU A 265 -0.98 -3.35 28.42
C LEU A 265 -0.48 -2.84 29.77
N VAL A 266 -0.03 -1.59 29.80
CA VAL A 266 0.38 -0.89 31.03
C VAL A 266 -0.53 0.29 31.31
N ASP A 267 -0.57 0.74 32.56
CA ASP A 267 -1.32 1.93 32.94
C ASP A 267 -0.89 3.13 32.10
N GLY A 268 -1.89 3.81 31.53
CA GLY A 268 -1.67 4.92 30.64
C GLY A 268 -1.69 4.60 29.15
N ASP A 269 -1.58 3.32 28.77
CA ASP A 269 -1.77 2.89 27.38
C ASP A 269 -3.18 3.24 26.88
N TRP A 270 -3.31 3.41 25.56
CA TRP A 270 -4.60 3.55 24.91
C TRP A 270 -4.95 2.26 24.18
N ALA A 271 -5.99 1.57 24.62
CA ALA A 271 -6.42 0.28 24.08
C ALA A 271 -7.81 0.37 23.48
N CYS A 272 -8.05 -0.39 22.41
CA CYS A 272 -9.34 -0.49 21.73
C CYS A 272 -9.64 -1.95 21.42
N TYR A 273 -10.92 -2.31 21.41
CA TYR A 273 -11.36 -3.58 20.85
C TYR A 273 -11.47 -3.46 19.33
N ILE A 274 -11.14 -4.54 18.62
CA ILE A 274 -11.33 -4.62 17.17
C ILE A 274 -12.63 -5.36 16.91
N THR A 275 -13.52 -4.76 16.13
CA THR A 275 -14.74 -5.40 15.65
C THR A 275 -14.74 -5.51 14.13
N TYR A 276 -15.33 -6.59 13.63
CA TYR A 276 -15.53 -6.85 12.21
C TYR A 276 -17.00 -6.71 11.79
N LYS A 277 -17.90 -6.29 12.70
CA LYS A 277 -19.35 -6.18 12.44
C LYS A 277 -19.69 -5.29 11.24
N THR A 278 -18.85 -4.29 10.94
CA THR A 278 -19.04 -3.37 9.80
C THR A 278 -18.36 -3.86 8.52
N LYS A 279 -17.90 -5.13 8.47
CA LYS A 279 -17.12 -5.74 7.37
C LYS A 279 -15.78 -5.07 7.10
N LYS A 280 -15.40 -4.11 7.96
CA LYS A 280 -14.07 -3.49 8.03
C LYS A 280 -13.61 -3.58 9.47
N PRO A 281 -12.33 -3.90 9.72
CA PRO A 281 -11.78 -3.79 11.07
C PRO A 281 -11.96 -2.35 11.53
N SER A 282 -12.67 -2.19 12.65
CA SER A 282 -12.91 -0.90 13.27
C SER A 282 -12.60 -0.99 14.75
N PHE A 283 -12.02 0.08 15.28
CA PHE A 283 -11.78 0.21 16.71
C PHE A 283 -13.07 0.64 17.41
N VAL A 284 -13.44 -0.08 18.45
CA VAL A 284 -14.56 0.21 19.34
C VAL A 284 -14.09 0.18 20.78
N ASP A 285 -14.84 0.86 21.66
CA ASP A 285 -14.60 0.89 23.10
C ASP A 285 -13.16 1.26 23.47
N CYS A 286 -12.62 2.24 22.75
CA CYS A 286 -11.29 2.80 22.99
C CYS A 286 -11.23 3.55 24.32
N SER A 287 -10.27 3.19 25.17
CA SER A 287 -10.10 3.84 26.48
C SER A 287 -8.65 3.78 26.95
N LYS A 288 -8.35 4.59 27.97
CA LYS A 288 -7.05 4.60 28.63
C LYS A 288 -7.01 3.48 29.67
N VAL A 289 -6.00 2.62 29.59
CA VAL A 289 -5.76 1.53 30.54
C VAL A 289 -5.44 2.11 31.91
N GLY A 290 -5.98 1.49 32.97
CA GLY A 290 -5.82 1.94 34.36
C GLY A 290 -6.74 3.11 34.76
N PHE A 291 -7.50 3.70 33.83
CA PHE A 291 -8.50 4.71 34.13
C PHE A 291 -9.90 4.10 34.15
N ASN A 292 -10.30 3.56 35.29
CA ASN A 292 -11.71 3.22 35.50
C ASN A 292 -12.55 4.51 35.42
N ARG A 293 -13.44 4.59 34.43
CA ARG A 293 -14.58 5.51 34.52
C ARG A 293 -15.42 5.04 35.71
N LYS A 294 -15.38 5.80 36.81
CA LYS A 294 -16.43 5.71 37.84
C LYS A 294 -17.79 6.04 37.23
#